data_AF-X6LTN6-F1
#
_entry.id   AF-X6LTN6-F1
#
_cell.length_a   1.000
_cell.length_b   1.000
_cell.length_c   1.000
_cell.angle_alpha   90.00
_cell.angle_beta   90.00
_cell.angle_gamma   90.00
#
_symmetry.space_group_name_H-M   'P 1'
#
loop_
_entity.id
_entity.type
_entity.pdbx_description
1 polymer ?
#
loop_
_entity_poly.entity_id
_entity_poly.type
_entity_poly.pdbx_seq_one_letter_code
_entity_poly.pdbx_strand_id
1 'polypeptide(L)'
;MTENPTKEEEKDLQGTLDAVEGFLSSERDYVEDSLRKLFEVFYTRLNVHIKLKRAIIEQKDIVSIFGNIETLYVANSKLYSDLLGLRMKGRQELKEGLGKTMQDFIPYLKVYTDYIVKTKERNDKVEELKKSNKKFREFVKINGFVKKKYIYIILCICYTYT
;
A
#
# COMPACT_ATOMS: atom_id res chain seq x y z
N MET A 1 0.16 23.58 -40.27
CA MET A 1 1.54 23.07 -40.42
C MET A 1 1.92 22.51 -39.06
N THR A 2 1.70 21.21 -38.85
CA THR A 2 2.13 20.52 -37.63
C THR A 2 3.59 20.13 -37.84
N GLU A 3 4.51 20.82 -37.16
CA GLU A 3 5.90 20.42 -37.09
C GLU A 3 5.95 18.98 -36.55
N ASN A 4 6.54 18.07 -37.32
CA ASN A 4 6.76 16.71 -36.84
C ASN A 4 7.74 16.78 -35.66
N PRO A 5 7.44 16.08 -34.55
CA PRO A 5 8.29 16.09 -33.37
C PRO A 5 9.71 15.64 -33.75
N THR A 6 10.70 16.28 -33.14
CA THR A 6 12.09 15.88 -33.33
C THR A 6 12.33 14.52 -32.67
N LYS A 7 13.28 13.73 -33.21
CA LYS A 7 13.60 12.38 -32.70
C LYS A 7 13.98 12.36 -31.20
N GLU A 8 14.41 13.49 -30.65
CA GLU A 8 14.73 13.64 -29.23
C GLU A 8 13.46 13.78 -28.37
N GLU A 9 12.45 14.50 -28.83
CA GLU A 9 11.16 14.67 -28.15
C GLU A 9 10.34 13.37 -28.12
N GLU A 10 10.39 12.58 -29.20
CA GLU A 10 9.73 11.27 -29.26
C GLU A 10 10.33 10.28 -28.24
N LYS A 11 11.65 10.34 -28.02
CA LYS A 11 12.36 9.50 -27.07
C LYS A 11 12.03 9.87 -25.62
N ASP A 12 11.95 11.16 -25.31
CA ASP A 12 11.59 11.65 -23.98
C ASP A 12 10.13 11.31 -23.62
N LEU A 13 9.22 11.44 -24.59
CA LEU A 13 7.83 11.02 -24.43
C LEU A 13 7.72 9.53 -24.13
N GLN A 14 8.44 8.68 -24.87
CA GLN A 14 8.43 7.25 -24.62
C GLN A 14 8.98 6.90 -23.23
N GLY A 15 10.08 7.53 -22.81
CA GLY A 15 10.65 7.34 -21.48
C GLY A 15 9.66 7.72 -20.36
N THR A 16 8.93 8.82 -20.54
CA THR A 16 7.89 9.24 -19.59
C THR A 16 6.74 8.23 -19.53
N LEU A 17 6.26 7.75 -20.68
CA LEU A 17 5.19 6.76 -20.73
C LEU A 17 5.61 5.43 -20.09
N ASP A 18 6.86 5.03 -20.23
CA ASP A 18 7.40 3.83 -19.58
C ASP A 18 7.54 4.02 -18.06
N ALA A 19 7.98 5.20 -17.61
CA ALA A 19 8.04 5.53 -16.18
C ALA A 19 6.66 5.50 -15.50
N VAL A 20 5.65 6.04 -16.18
CA VAL A 20 4.26 6.05 -15.70
C VAL A 20 3.68 4.63 -15.63
N GLU A 21 3.96 3.78 -16.61
CA GLU A 21 3.57 2.37 -16.54
C GLU A 21 4.33 1.60 -15.45
N GLY A 22 5.62 1.90 -15.28
CA GLY A 22 6.43 1.37 -14.18
C GLY A 22 5.85 1.73 -12.81
N PHE A 23 5.39 2.97 -12.65
CA PHE A 23 4.69 3.41 -11.45
C PHE A 23 3.41 2.62 -11.21
N LEU A 24 2.53 2.49 -12.21
CA LEU A 24 1.30 1.70 -12.11
C LEU A 24 1.58 0.24 -11.75
N SER A 25 2.61 -0.37 -12.34
CA SER A 25 3.00 -1.74 -12.01
C SER A 25 3.48 -1.86 -10.56
N SER A 26 4.28 -0.90 -10.09
CA SER A 26 4.74 -0.89 -8.69
C SER A 26 3.59 -0.70 -7.70
N GLU A 27 2.59 0.10 -8.07
CA GLU A 27 1.41 0.34 -7.24
C GLU A 27 0.52 -0.91 -7.18
N ARG A 28 0.39 -1.65 -8.29
CA ARG A 28 -0.28 -2.96 -8.30
C ARG A 28 0.36 -3.92 -7.30
N ASP A 29 1.68 -4.08 -7.36
CA ASP A 29 2.42 -5.00 -6.48
C ASP A 29 2.32 -4.55 -5.01
N TYR A 30 2.28 -3.24 -4.78
CA TYR A 30 2.06 -2.70 -3.44
C TYR A 30 0.64 -3.02 -2.93
N VAL A 31 -0.40 -2.69 -3.68
CA VAL A 31 -1.79 -2.86 -3.25
C VAL A 31 -2.19 -4.33 -3.18
N GLU A 32 -2.02 -5.08 -4.27
CA GLU A 32 -2.51 -6.46 -4.39
C GLU A 32 -1.66 -7.45 -3.61
N ASP A 33 -0.34 -7.30 -3.67
CA ASP A 33 0.55 -8.31 -3.10
C ASP A 33 0.98 -8.03 -1.68
N SER A 34 0.96 -6.77 -1.25
CA SER A 34 1.47 -6.37 0.05
C SER A 34 0.34 -5.93 0.98
N LEU A 35 -0.37 -4.87 0.59
CA LEU A 35 -1.33 -4.20 1.45
C LEU A 35 -2.62 -5.02 1.64
N ARG A 36 -3.12 -5.63 0.55
CA ARG A 36 -4.27 -6.53 0.59
C ARG A 36 -4.02 -7.74 1.48
N LYS A 37 -2.84 -8.36 1.41
CA LYS A 37 -2.50 -9.49 2.30
C LYS A 37 -2.51 -9.05 3.76
N LEU A 38 -1.91 -7.90 4.07
CA LEU A 38 -1.93 -7.36 5.44
C LEU A 38 -3.36 -7.07 5.91
N PHE A 39 -4.21 -6.50 5.06
CA PHE A 39 -5.57 -6.13 5.38
C PHE A 39 -6.51 -7.36 5.47
N GLU A 40 -6.65 -8.14 4.41
CA GLU A 40 -7.61 -9.25 4.33
C GLU A 40 -7.20 -10.45 5.20
N VAL A 41 -5.93 -10.86 5.12
CA VAL A 41 -5.47 -12.10 5.77
C VAL A 41 -5.24 -11.90 7.26
N PHE A 42 -4.73 -10.74 7.67
CA PHE A 42 -4.43 -10.45 9.08
C PHE A 42 -5.52 -9.60 9.73
N TYR A 43 -5.70 -8.34 9.31
CA TYR A 43 -6.60 -7.42 9.99
C TYR A 43 -8.06 -7.89 9.99
N THR A 44 -8.64 -8.17 8.82
CA THR A 44 -10.04 -8.59 8.68
C THR A 44 -10.28 -9.92 9.37
N ARG A 45 -9.40 -10.90 9.17
CA ARG A 45 -9.55 -12.23 9.78
C ARG A 45 -9.50 -12.19 11.31
N LEU A 46 -8.58 -11.40 11.90
CA LEU A 46 -8.52 -11.24 13.35
C LEU A 46 -9.79 -10.58 13.91
N ASN A 47 -10.34 -9.57 13.22
CA ASN A 47 -11.62 -8.96 13.58
C ASN A 47 -12.80 -9.95 13.47
N VAL A 48 -12.82 -10.82 12.45
CA VAL A 48 -13.82 -11.89 12.32
C VAL A 48 -13.76 -12.85 13.50
N HIS A 49 -12.57 -13.25 13.94
CA HIS A 49 -12.39 -14.10 15.12
C HIS A 49 -12.95 -13.47 16.41
N ILE A 50 -12.83 -12.15 16.57
CA ILE A 50 -13.45 -11.41 17.68
C ILE A 50 -14.97 -11.46 17.58
N LYS A 51 -15.55 -11.17 16.41
CA LYS A 51 -17.01 -11.21 16.17
C LYS A 51 -17.62 -12.58 16.46
N LEU A 52 -16.89 -13.66 16.12
CA LEU A 52 -17.29 -15.04 16.37
C LEU A 52 -17.06 -15.50 17.83
N LYS A 53 -16.67 -14.61 18.75
CA LYS A 53 -16.33 -14.92 20.14
C LYS A 53 -15.21 -15.97 20.28
N ARG A 54 -14.33 -16.07 19.27
CA ARG A 54 -13.15 -16.94 19.22
C ARG A 54 -11.89 -16.11 19.02
N ALA A 55 -11.74 -15.07 19.83
CA ALA A 55 -10.65 -14.10 19.70
C ALA A 55 -9.27 -14.77 19.81
N ILE A 56 -8.38 -14.42 18.87
CA ILE A 56 -6.97 -14.84 18.88
C ILE A 56 -6.14 -13.86 19.70
N ILE A 57 -6.37 -12.56 19.50
CA ILE A 57 -5.85 -11.44 20.30
C ILE A 57 -6.98 -10.47 20.60
N GLU A 58 -6.76 -9.55 21.53
CA GLU A 58 -7.76 -8.55 21.92
C GLU A 58 -7.87 -7.42 20.89
N GLN A 59 -9.02 -6.74 20.86
CA GLN A 59 -9.24 -5.61 19.95
C GLN A 59 -8.20 -4.50 20.15
N LYS A 60 -7.79 -4.24 21.40
CA LYS A 60 -6.78 -3.23 21.72
C LYS A 60 -5.44 -3.55 21.03
N ASP A 61 -5.07 -4.82 20.97
CA ASP A 61 -3.81 -5.26 20.36
C ASP A 61 -3.89 -5.18 18.84
N ILE A 62 -5.06 -5.47 18.24
CA ILE A 62 -5.29 -5.25 16.80
C ILE A 62 -5.11 -3.77 16.47
N VAL A 63 -5.77 -2.87 17.20
CA VAL A 63 -5.63 -1.43 16.97
C VAL A 63 -4.18 -0.98 17.18
N SER A 64 -3.50 -1.52 18.19
CA SER A 64 -2.09 -1.21 18.44
C SER A 64 -1.16 -1.66 17.31
N ILE A 65 -1.38 -2.84 16.71
CA ILE A 65 -0.52 -3.39 15.64
C ILE A 65 -0.82 -2.73 14.29
N PHE A 66 -2.10 -2.61 13.95
CA PHE A 66 -2.53 -2.24 12.61
C PHE A 66 -2.83 -0.74 12.47
N GLY A 67 -3.10 -0.04 13.56
CA GLY A 67 -3.42 1.39 13.54
C GLY A 67 -4.54 1.72 12.56
N ASN A 68 -4.25 2.62 11.62
CA ASN A 68 -5.13 3.09 10.56
C ASN A 68 -4.94 2.33 9.22
N ILE A 69 -4.58 1.04 9.27
CA ILE A 69 -4.34 0.24 8.06
C ILE A 69 -5.54 0.20 7.11
N GLU A 70 -6.76 0.25 7.63
CA GLU A 70 -7.99 0.25 6.82
C GLU A 70 -8.04 1.49 5.94
N THR A 71 -7.82 2.69 6.51
CA THR A 71 -7.76 3.93 5.76
C THR A 71 -6.69 3.89 4.68
N LEU A 72 -5.50 3.36 5.02
CA LEU A 72 -4.40 3.22 4.06
C LEU A 72 -4.80 2.26 2.93
N TYR A 73 -5.34 1.08 3.26
CA TYR A 73 -5.75 0.12 2.24
C TYR A 73 -6.80 0.68 1.28
N VAL A 74 -7.83 1.33 1.82
CA VAL A 74 -8.89 1.95 1.01
C VAL A 74 -8.33 3.06 0.12
N ALA A 75 -7.47 3.93 0.67
CA ALA A 75 -6.88 5.03 -0.10
C ALA A 75 -6.01 4.53 -1.26
N ASN A 76 -5.10 3.58 -1.01
CA ASN A 76 -4.22 3.04 -2.07
C ASN A 76 -4.98 2.19 -3.07
N SER A 77 -5.96 1.41 -2.63
CA SER A 77 -6.82 0.65 -3.56
C SER A 77 -7.60 1.59 -4.47
N LYS A 78 -8.07 2.73 -3.94
CA LYS A 78 -8.71 3.76 -4.75
C LYS A 78 -7.73 4.39 -5.74
N LEU A 79 -6.55 4.81 -5.30
CA LEU A 79 -5.49 5.35 -6.16
C LEU A 79 -5.19 4.38 -7.31
N TYR A 80 -4.90 3.12 -6.99
CA TYR A 80 -4.64 2.09 -7.98
C TYR A 80 -5.80 1.90 -8.95
N SER A 81 -7.04 1.85 -8.45
CA SER A 81 -8.23 1.72 -9.30
C SER A 81 -8.43 2.92 -10.23
N ASP A 82 -8.17 4.13 -9.76
CA ASP A 82 -8.29 5.35 -10.56
C ASP A 82 -7.22 5.36 -11.67
N LEU A 83 -5.97 4.99 -11.34
CA LEU A 83 -4.88 4.87 -12.32
C LEU A 83 -5.15 3.77 -13.34
N LEU A 84 -5.67 2.62 -12.91
CA LEU A 84 -6.08 1.55 -13.82
C LEU A 84 -7.19 2.03 -14.76
N GLY A 85 -8.16 2.79 -14.24
CA GLY A 85 -9.22 3.41 -15.04
C GLY A 85 -8.68 4.34 -16.12
N LEU A 86 -7.65 5.15 -15.82
CA LEU A 86 -6.95 5.98 -16.81
C LEU A 86 -6.20 5.10 -17.84
N ARG A 87 -5.50 4.06 -17.37
CA ARG A 87 -4.74 3.16 -18.25
C ARG A 87 -5.61 2.41 -19.25
N MET A 88 -6.84 2.09 -18.88
CA MET A 88 -7.84 1.47 -19.76
C MET A 88 -8.28 2.39 -20.89
N LYS A 89 -8.17 3.73 -20.72
CA LYS A 89 -8.44 4.72 -21.76
C LYS A 89 -7.24 4.94 -22.69
N GLY A 90 -6.02 4.73 -22.19
CA GLY A 90 -4.80 4.78 -22.98
C GLY A 90 -3.57 5.13 -22.16
N ARG A 91 -2.37 4.94 -22.74
CA ARG A 91 -1.11 5.32 -22.08
C ARG A 91 -0.98 6.83 -21.91
N GLN A 92 -1.47 7.60 -22.88
CA GLN A 92 -1.44 9.06 -22.84
C GLN A 92 -2.36 9.63 -21.74
N GLU A 93 -3.58 9.10 -21.65
CA GLU A 93 -4.55 9.44 -20.60
C GLU A 93 -4.01 9.16 -19.20
N LEU A 94 -3.26 8.06 -19.03
CA LEU A 94 -2.59 7.76 -17.77
C LEU A 94 -1.53 8.82 -17.44
N LYS A 95 -0.68 9.20 -18.41
CA LYS A 95 0.34 10.26 -18.21
C LYS A 95 -0.30 11.59 -17.83
N GLU A 96 -1.35 12.00 -18.54
CA GLU A 96 -2.01 13.29 -18.33
C GLU A 96 -2.83 13.32 -17.03
N GLY A 97 -3.48 12.20 -16.68
CA GLY A 97 -4.30 12.09 -15.49
C GLY A 97 -3.52 11.83 -14.20
N LEU A 98 -2.30 11.28 -14.27
CA LEU A 98 -1.51 10.89 -13.10
C LEU A 98 -1.36 12.03 -12.08
N GLY A 99 -1.00 13.23 -12.54
CA GLY A 99 -0.79 14.37 -11.66
C GLY A 99 -2.02 14.74 -10.85
N LYS A 100 -3.20 14.74 -11.48
CA LYS A 100 -4.48 15.02 -10.80
C LYS A 100 -4.81 13.92 -9.79
N THR A 101 -4.67 12.65 -10.18
CA THR A 101 -4.92 11.52 -9.28
C THR A 101 -4.01 11.56 -8.05
N MET A 102 -2.74 11.95 -8.23
CA MET A 102 -1.81 12.12 -7.12
C MET A 102 -2.17 13.31 -6.21
N GLN A 103 -2.65 14.42 -6.77
CA GLN A 103 -3.13 15.55 -5.98
C GLN A 103 -4.32 15.16 -5.08
N ASP A 104 -5.26 14.41 -5.62
CA ASP A 104 -6.40 13.87 -4.86
C ASP A 104 -5.95 12.89 -3.76
N PHE A 105 -4.75 12.31 -3.89
CA PHE A 105 -4.15 11.42 -2.90
C PHE A 105 -3.39 12.14 -1.77
N ILE A 106 -2.98 13.40 -1.96
CA ILE A 106 -2.21 14.20 -0.97
C ILE A 106 -2.81 14.18 0.45
N PRO A 107 -4.14 14.33 0.65
CA PRO A 107 -4.71 14.34 1.99
C PRO A 107 -4.41 13.07 2.80
N TYR A 108 -4.21 11.93 2.12
CA TYR A 108 -3.90 10.66 2.76
C TYR A 108 -2.43 10.55 3.18
N LEU A 109 -1.51 11.36 2.63
CA LEU A 109 -0.09 11.34 3.03
C LEU A 109 0.11 11.63 4.52
N LYS A 110 -0.74 12.47 5.12
CA LYS A 110 -0.72 12.75 6.57
C LYS A 110 -0.99 11.50 7.41
N VAL A 111 -1.83 10.59 6.92
CA VAL A 111 -2.18 9.31 7.56
C VAL A 111 -0.97 8.38 7.65
N TYR A 112 -0.03 8.50 6.71
CA TYR A 112 1.22 7.72 6.70
C TYR A 112 2.21 8.18 7.76
N THR A 113 2.27 9.47 8.09
CA THR A 113 3.21 9.97 9.10
C THR A 113 3.00 9.26 10.44
N ASP A 114 1.75 9.17 10.89
CA ASP A 114 1.40 8.44 12.11
C ASP A 114 1.72 6.94 12.01
N TYR A 115 1.56 6.37 10.81
CA TYR A 115 1.86 4.96 10.56
C TYR A 115 3.36 4.68 10.66
N ILE A 116 4.18 5.53 10.05
CA ILE A 116 5.65 5.40 10.01
C ILE A 116 6.23 5.60 11.42
N VAL A 117 5.85 6.67 12.11
CA VAL A 117 6.38 7.01 13.44
C VAL A 117 6.17 5.87 14.44
N LYS A 118 5.02 5.21 14.41
CA LYS A 118 4.66 4.11 15.33
C LYS A 118 5.09 2.72 14.87
N THR A 119 5.85 2.61 13.77
CA THR A 119 6.25 1.32 13.19
C THR A 119 7.06 0.47 14.18
N LYS A 120 7.95 1.10 14.94
CA LYS A 120 8.77 0.39 15.94
C LYS A 120 7.90 -0.22 17.04
N GLU A 121 7.04 0.58 17.65
CA GLU A 121 6.12 0.14 18.73
C GLU A 121 5.21 -1.00 18.27
N ARG A 122 4.71 -0.93 17.02
CA ARG A 122 3.91 -2.00 16.41
C ARG A 122 4.69 -3.29 16.26
N ASN A 123 5.92 -3.21 15.76
CA ASN A 123 6.78 -4.38 15.60
C ASN A 123 7.11 -5.02 16.95
N ASP A 124 7.41 -4.20 17.97
CA ASP A 124 7.66 -4.66 19.33
C ASP A 124 6.42 -5.38 19.88
N LYS A 125 5.22 -4.84 19.66
CA LYS A 125 3.97 -5.46 20.07
C LYS A 125 3.69 -6.80 19.37
N VAL A 126 3.98 -6.90 18.07
CA VAL A 126 3.87 -8.15 17.32
C VAL A 126 4.81 -9.22 17.89
N GLU A 127 6.06 -8.86 18.18
CA GLU A 127 7.03 -9.81 18.74
C GLU A 127 6.69 -10.19 20.19
N GLU A 128 6.17 -9.26 21.00
CA GLU A 128 5.61 -9.54 22.33
C GLU A 128 4.48 -10.59 22.22
N LEU A 129 3.48 -10.34 21.38
CA LEU A 129 2.34 -11.25 21.20
C LEU A 129 2.75 -12.61 20.64
N LYS A 130 3.75 -12.68 19.76
CA LYS A 130 4.28 -13.96 19.29
C LYS A 130 4.90 -14.76 20.42
N LYS A 131 5.56 -14.11 21.38
CA LYS A 131 6.16 -14.77 22.56
C LYS A 131 5.10 -15.18 23.58
N SER A 132 4.14 -14.32 23.89
CA SER A 132 3.17 -14.54 24.97
C SER A 132 1.92 -15.33 24.55
N ASN A 133 1.50 -15.29 23.28
CA ASN A 133 0.25 -15.88 22.83
C ASN A 133 0.46 -17.00 21.79
N LYS A 134 0.23 -18.26 22.22
CA LYS A 134 0.36 -19.45 21.36
C LYS A 134 -0.57 -19.42 20.14
N LYS A 135 -1.83 -19.01 20.32
CA LYS A 135 -2.81 -18.94 19.21
C LYS A 135 -2.38 -17.93 18.16
N PHE A 136 -1.88 -16.77 18.59
CA PHE A 136 -1.37 -15.75 17.68
C PHE A 136 -0.12 -16.23 16.93
N ARG A 137 0.79 -16.93 17.62
CA ARG A 137 1.97 -17.53 17.00
C ARG A 137 1.61 -18.56 15.91
N GLU A 138 0.66 -19.44 16.20
CA GLU A 138 0.14 -20.41 15.23
C GLU A 138 -0.54 -19.72 14.05
N PHE A 139 -1.37 -18.71 14.32
CA PHE A 139 -2.01 -17.89 13.30
C PHE A 139 -0.99 -17.24 12.35
N VAL A 140 0.07 -16.63 12.89
CA VAL A 140 1.16 -16.02 12.13
C VAL A 140 1.92 -17.06 11.30
N LYS A 141 2.12 -18.27 11.83
CA LYS A 141 2.80 -19.37 11.14
C LYS A 141 1.97 -19.89 9.95
N ILE A 142 0.66 -20.06 10.14
CA ILE A 142 -0.26 -20.56 9.10
C ILE A 142 -0.37 -19.56 7.95
N ASN A 143 -0.45 -18.26 8.26
CA ASN A 143 -0.66 -17.23 7.25
C ASN A 143 0.64 -16.67 6.65
N GLY A 144 1.81 -17.22 7.02
CA GLY A 144 3.08 -16.91 6.37
C GLY A 144 3.52 -15.44 6.47
N PHE A 145 3.61 -14.88 7.68
CA PHE A 145 4.09 -13.50 7.85
C PHE A 145 5.56 -13.35 7.41
N VAL A 146 5.78 -12.91 6.16
CA VAL A 146 7.13 -12.78 5.57
C VAL A 146 7.81 -11.53 6.13
N LYS A 147 8.85 -11.77 6.95
CA LYS A 147 9.56 -10.81 7.80
C LYS A 147 10.26 -9.60 7.15
N LYS A 148 10.23 -9.35 5.82
CA LYS A 148 11.28 -8.50 5.21
C LYS A 148 10.96 -7.46 4.13
N LYS A 149 9.78 -7.40 3.50
CA LYS A 149 9.64 -6.48 2.32
C LYS A 149 8.55 -5.41 2.37
N TYR A 150 7.54 -5.55 3.22
CA TYR A 150 6.32 -4.74 3.04
C TYR A 150 6.36 -3.33 3.65
N ILE A 151 7.29 -3.06 4.58
CA ILE A 151 7.46 -1.74 5.22
C ILE A 151 8.32 -0.79 4.36
N TYR A 152 9.22 -1.33 3.51
CA TYR A 152 10.15 -0.51 2.75
C TYR A 152 9.54 0.17 1.52
N ILE A 153 8.44 -0.35 0.96
CA ILE A 153 7.83 0.21 -0.25
C ILE A 153 7.20 1.60 0.03
N ILE A 154 6.65 1.80 1.23
CA ILE A 154 6.07 3.10 1.65
C ILE A 154 7.16 4.18 1.76
N LEU A 155 8.38 3.82 2.16
CA LEU A 155 9.50 4.75 2.28
C LEU A 155 10.04 5.22 0.92
N CYS A 156 9.94 4.41 -0.14
CA CYS A 156 10.45 4.79 -1.45
C CYS A 156 9.65 5.92 -2.11
N ILE A 157 8.32 5.99 -1.90
CA ILE A 157 7.47 7.06 -2.46
C ILE A 157 7.72 8.40 -1.76
N CYS A 158 8.06 8.41 -0.47
CA CYS A 158 8.32 9.67 0.25
C CYS A 158 9.72 10.23 -0.01
N TYR A 159 10.74 9.38 -0.24
CA TYR A 159 12.12 9.83 -0.45
C TYR A 159 12.44 10.30 -1.87
N THR A 160 11.53 10.11 -2.84
CA THR A 160 11.72 10.57 -4.22
C THR A 160 11.11 11.96 -4.50
N TYR A 161 10.45 12.58 -3.51
CA TYR A 161 9.77 13.88 -3.66
C TYR A 161 10.19 14.93 -2.61
N THR A 162 11.38 14.78 -2.00
CA THR A 162 12.06 15.81 -1.21
C THR A 162 13.46 16.04 -1.74
#